data_AF-A0AAE9F2V0-F1
#
_entry.id   AF-A0AAE9F2V0-F1
#
_cell.length_a   1.000
_cell.length_b   1.000
_cell.length_c   1.000
_cell.angle_alpha   90.00
_cell.angle_beta   90.00
_cell.angle_gamma   90.00
#
_symmetry.space_group_name_H-M   'P 1'
#
loop_
_entity.id
_entity.type
_entity.pdbx_description
1 polymer ?
#
loop_
_entity_poly.entity_id
_entity_poly.type
_entity_poly.pdbx_seq_one_letter_code
_entity_poly.pdbx_strand_id
1 'polypeptide(L)'
;MSLPSPHLTSMDYFFADYDMSLTYFILNGLQLNREYYSCPDDVALRPQAVSRKLWGTYFFFSGFAILVLYLICFIAIATNDLMKTPAYKTMFILGIYDMSSTCVHSIATGVFGYFGITFCDCPRLHFVLGSVGLGSWMGCCITSMTLAVIRITDVCTTLKIRKVFDGHRIYIFIVMFWVYGLYAMFLSKPVTFSPAHMSWFFDPGVGNDVGKVLTSD
;
A
#
# COMPACT_ATOMS: atom_id res chain seq x y z
N MET A 1 13.42 20.04 5.44
CA MET A 1 12.74 20.28 6.73
C MET A 1 12.33 21.74 6.75
N SER A 2 11.25 22.07 6.06
CA SER A 2 10.72 23.42 5.96
C SER A 2 9.73 23.65 7.10
N LEU A 3 9.95 24.72 7.86
CA LEU A 3 9.09 25.17 8.96
C LEU A 3 7.65 25.39 8.49
N PRO A 4 6.63 25.04 9.31
CA PRO A 4 5.24 25.30 8.96
C PRO A 4 4.94 26.80 9.07
N SER A 5 4.30 27.34 8.04
CA SER A 5 3.74 28.69 7.99
C SER A 5 2.57 28.84 8.98
N PRO A 6 2.38 30.03 9.60
CA PRO A 6 1.60 30.19 10.83
C PRO A 6 0.06 30.20 10.68
N HIS A 7 -0.48 29.85 9.51
CA HIS A 7 -1.92 29.90 9.23
C HIS A 7 -2.56 28.55 8.87
N LEU A 8 -1.81 27.45 8.88
CA LEU A 8 -2.33 26.14 8.45
C LEU A 8 -2.68 25.26 9.65
N THR A 9 -3.97 24.96 9.82
CA THR A 9 -4.45 24.15 10.94
C THR A 9 -4.32 22.65 10.63
N SER A 10 -4.30 21.80 11.67
CA SER A 10 -4.27 20.33 11.46
C SER A 10 -5.51 19.82 10.73
N MET A 11 -6.63 20.56 10.76
CA MET A 11 -7.84 20.24 10.01
C MET A 11 -7.63 20.43 8.52
N ASP A 12 -6.92 21.48 8.09
CA ASP A 12 -6.66 21.74 6.67
C ASP A 12 -5.81 20.63 6.03
N TYR A 13 -4.84 20.11 6.77
CA TYR A 13 -4.07 18.93 6.35
C TYR A 13 -4.93 17.67 6.23
N PHE A 14 -5.88 17.48 7.16
CA PHE A 14 -6.77 16.32 7.12
C PHE A 14 -7.71 16.37 5.91
N PHE A 15 -8.26 17.54 5.58
CA PHE A 15 -9.08 17.71 4.37
C PHE A 15 -8.24 17.54 3.10
N ALA A 16 -7.03 18.09 3.06
CA ALA A 16 -6.11 17.89 1.93
C ALA A 16 -5.78 16.40 1.72
N ASP A 17 -5.48 15.65 2.79
CA ASP A 17 -5.23 14.21 2.72
C ASP A 17 -6.46 13.44 2.22
N TYR A 18 -7.67 13.85 2.61
CA TYR A 18 -8.92 13.30 2.09
C TYR A 18 -9.07 13.57 0.58
N ASP A 19 -8.80 14.79 0.12
CA ASP A 19 -8.89 15.17 -1.29
C ASP A 19 -7.86 14.46 -2.18
N MET A 20 -6.78 13.98 -1.58
CA MET A 20 -5.76 13.14 -2.21
C MET A 20 -6.01 11.64 -2.05
N SER A 21 -7.08 11.24 -1.36
CA SER A 21 -7.37 9.85 -1.03
C SER A 21 -8.09 9.10 -2.16
N LEU A 22 -8.04 7.76 -2.12
CA LEU A 22 -8.79 6.91 -3.04
C LEU A 22 -10.31 7.05 -2.87
N THR A 23 -10.77 7.39 -1.66
CA THR A 23 -12.20 7.61 -1.39
C THR A 23 -12.75 8.76 -2.22
N TYR A 24 -12.04 9.90 -2.26
CA TYR A 24 -12.42 11.05 -3.08
C TYR A 24 -12.46 10.68 -4.58
N PHE A 25 -11.44 9.95 -5.05
CA PHE A 25 -11.36 9.48 -6.43
C PHE A 25 -12.56 8.60 -6.84
N ILE A 26 -13.02 7.71 -5.96
CA ILE A 26 -14.18 6.84 -6.22
C ILE A 26 -15.48 7.66 -6.20
N LEU A 27 -15.65 8.55 -5.22
CA LEU A 27 -16.88 9.34 -5.06
C LEU A 27 -17.07 10.36 -6.19
N ASN A 28 -15.99 10.89 -6.77
CA ASN A 28 -16.03 11.83 -7.90
C ASN A 28 -16.01 11.16 -9.28
N GLY A 29 -16.41 9.89 -9.37
CA GLY A 29 -16.58 9.20 -10.65
C GLY A 29 -15.26 8.86 -11.35
N LEU A 30 -14.25 8.41 -10.60
CA LEU A 30 -12.92 8.02 -11.10
C LEU A 30 -12.14 9.19 -11.73
N GLN A 31 -12.37 10.39 -11.22
CA GLN A 31 -11.59 11.58 -11.56
C GLN A 31 -10.60 11.90 -10.44
N LEU A 32 -9.34 12.12 -10.81
CA LEU A 32 -8.33 12.58 -9.86
C LEU A 32 -8.55 14.07 -9.58
N ASN A 33 -8.26 14.50 -8.36
CA ASN A 33 -8.26 15.91 -8.03
C ASN A 33 -7.20 16.62 -8.89
N ARG A 34 -7.64 17.59 -9.70
CA ARG A 34 -6.77 18.35 -10.60
C ARG A 34 -5.82 19.26 -9.86
N GLU A 35 -6.14 19.75 -8.67
CA GLU A 35 -5.25 20.66 -7.95
C GLU A 35 -3.95 19.97 -7.52
N TYR A 36 -4.05 18.71 -7.08
CA TYR A 36 -2.90 17.94 -6.58
C TYR A 36 -2.23 17.03 -7.63
N TYR A 37 -2.99 16.50 -8.58
CA TYR A 37 -2.50 15.47 -9.53
C TYR A 37 -2.50 15.92 -10.99
N SER A 38 -2.64 17.23 -11.28
CA SER A 38 -2.46 17.73 -12.65
C SER A 38 -1.01 17.60 -13.09
N CYS A 39 -0.83 17.08 -14.29
CA CYS A 39 0.46 17.04 -14.94
C CYS A 39 0.74 18.38 -15.64
N PRO A 40 1.91 19.00 -15.44
CA PRO A 40 2.27 20.23 -16.13
C PRO A 40 2.34 20.01 -17.64
N ASP A 41 1.92 21.01 -18.41
CA ASP A 41 2.04 21.01 -19.89
C ASP A 41 3.51 21.05 -20.32
N ASP A 42 4.36 21.72 -19.54
CA ASP A 42 5.79 21.77 -19.74
C ASP A 42 6.45 20.41 -19.45
N VAL A 43 6.97 19.78 -20.50
CA VAL A 43 7.65 18.47 -20.43
C VAL A 43 8.87 18.48 -19.52
N ALA A 44 9.52 19.64 -19.36
CA ALA A 44 10.68 19.80 -18.47
C ALA A 44 10.34 19.72 -16.98
N LEU A 45 9.08 20.00 -16.59
CA LEU A 45 8.60 19.89 -15.20
C LEU A 45 8.02 18.50 -14.90
N ARG A 46 7.85 17.63 -15.90
CA ARG A 46 7.28 16.30 -15.69
C ARG A 46 8.30 15.37 -15.01
N PRO A 47 7.82 14.39 -14.21
CA PRO A 47 8.69 13.36 -13.66
C PRO A 47 9.48 12.66 -14.78
N GLN A 48 10.79 12.55 -14.60
CA GLN A 48 11.69 12.08 -15.64
C GLN A 48 11.41 10.60 -15.99
N ALA A 49 10.98 10.34 -17.22
CA ALA A 49 10.78 9.00 -17.74
C ALA A 49 12.14 8.30 -17.96
N VAL A 50 12.58 7.52 -16.98
CA VAL A 50 13.84 6.76 -17.05
C VAL A 50 13.50 5.27 -17.19
N SER A 51 13.67 4.73 -18.39
CA SER A 51 13.54 3.28 -18.60
C SER A 51 14.79 2.57 -18.08
N ARG A 52 14.60 1.69 -17.10
CA ARG A 52 15.66 0.86 -16.51
C ARG A 52 15.37 -0.61 -16.82
N LYS A 53 15.48 -0.97 -18.10
CA LYS A 53 15.11 -2.31 -18.62
C LYS A 53 15.68 -3.47 -17.80
N LEU A 54 16.96 -3.41 -17.41
CA LEU A 54 17.60 -4.45 -16.60
C LEU A 54 16.92 -4.61 -15.23
N TRP A 55 16.75 -3.51 -14.50
CA TRP A 55 16.12 -3.50 -13.18
C TRP A 55 14.65 -3.88 -13.25
N GLY A 56 13.90 -3.35 -14.21
CA GLY A 56 12.48 -3.68 -14.42
C GLY A 56 12.27 -5.16 -14.74
N THR A 57 13.11 -5.74 -15.61
CA THR A 57 13.08 -7.18 -15.92
C THR A 57 13.39 -8.02 -14.69
N TYR A 58 14.41 -7.65 -13.91
CA TYR A 58 14.74 -8.34 -12.66
C TYR A 58 13.59 -8.32 -11.65
N PHE A 59 12.95 -7.16 -11.42
CA PHE A 59 11.80 -7.04 -10.52
C PHE A 59 10.60 -7.86 -10.98
N PHE A 60 10.35 -7.91 -12.29
CA PHE A 60 9.25 -8.69 -12.84
C PHE A 60 9.46 -10.21 -12.61
N PHE A 61 10.62 -10.74 -12.98
CA PHE A 61 10.91 -12.16 -12.81
C PHE A 61 11.02 -12.59 -11.35
N SER A 62 11.67 -11.79 -10.51
CA SER A 62 11.74 -12.05 -9.07
C SER A 62 10.35 -11.99 -8.41
N GLY A 63 9.53 -10.99 -8.75
CA GLY A 63 8.15 -10.87 -8.29
C GLY A 63 7.29 -12.06 -8.70
N PHE A 64 7.41 -12.51 -9.95
CA PHE A 64 6.69 -13.68 -10.43
C PHE A 64 7.09 -14.96 -9.68
N ALA A 65 8.39 -15.19 -9.49
CA ALA A 65 8.89 -16.34 -8.74
C ALA A 65 8.40 -16.33 -7.28
N ILE A 66 8.45 -15.16 -6.62
CA ILE A 66 7.95 -14.96 -5.26
C ILE A 66 6.44 -15.21 -5.19
N LEU A 67 5.67 -14.70 -6.15
CA LEU A 67 4.22 -14.92 -6.21
C LEU A 67 3.88 -16.41 -6.33
N VAL A 68 4.60 -17.17 -7.16
CA VAL A 68 4.42 -18.62 -7.29
C VAL A 68 4.70 -19.32 -5.95
N LEU A 69 5.77 -18.96 -5.25
CA LEU A 69 6.07 -19.50 -3.93
C LEU A 69 4.97 -19.16 -2.91
N TYR A 70 4.48 -17.92 -2.90
CA TYR A 70 3.37 -17.53 -2.04
C TYR A 70 2.11 -18.33 -2.34
N LEU A 71 1.77 -18.57 -3.60
CA LEU A 71 0.62 -19.39 -3.99
C LEU A 71 0.77 -20.83 -3.49
N ILE A 72 1.95 -21.44 -3.63
CA ILE A 72 2.22 -22.79 -3.13
C ILE A 72 2.05 -22.84 -1.60
N CYS A 73 2.65 -21.89 -0.89
CA CYS A 73 2.51 -21.77 0.57
C CYS A 73 1.05 -21.55 1.00
N PHE A 74 0.33 -20.69 0.27
CA PHE A 74 -1.07 -20.39 0.54
C PHE A 74 -1.96 -21.62 0.38
N ILE A 75 -1.77 -22.39 -0.69
CA ILE A 75 -2.50 -23.66 -0.91
C ILE A 75 -2.17 -24.65 0.21
N ALA A 76 -0.89 -24.80 0.57
CA ALA A 76 -0.47 -25.72 1.63
C ALA A 76 -1.10 -25.37 2.99
N ILE A 77 -1.21 -24.08 3.32
CA ILE A 77 -1.89 -23.60 4.53
C ILE A 77 -3.40 -23.86 4.45
N ALA A 78 -4.02 -23.63 3.29
CA ALA A 78 -5.46 -23.81 3.07
C ALA A 78 -5.89 -25.28 3.16
N THR A 79 -5.02 -26.21 2.77
CA THR A 79 -5.30 -27.66 2.83
C THR A 79 -5.00 -28.28 4.19
N ASN A 80 -4.42 -27.53 5.13
CA ASN A 80 -3.97 -28.08 6.40
C ASN A 80 -5.10 -28.13 7.44
N ASP A 81 -5.30 -29.28 8.08
CA ASP A 81 -6.30 -29.47 9.15
C ASP A 81 -6.09 -28.55 10.37
N LEU A 82 -4.88 -27.98 10.52
CA LEU A 82 -4.52 -27.02 11.56
C LEU A 82 -5.10 -25.61 11.32
N MET A 83 -5.84 -25.37 10.23
CA MET A 83 -6.59 -24.11 9.98
C MET A 83 -7.53 -23.71 11.12
N LYS A 84 -7.86 -24.62 12.03
CA LYS A 84 -8.64 -24.33 13.24
C LYS A 84 -7.89 -23.42 14.22
N THR A 85 -6.56 -23.44 14.20
CA THR A 85 -5.72 -22.66 15.12
C THR A 85 -5.66 -21.17 14.73
N PRO A 86 -5.60 -20.25 15.71
CA PRO A 86 -5.57 -18.81 15.44
C PRO A 86 -4.32 -18.38 14.66
N ALA A 87 -3.19 -19.07 14.86
CA ALA A 87 -1.95 -18.83 14.14
C ALA A 87 -2.10 -19.11 12.64
N TYR A 88 -2.68 -20.26 12.26
CA TYR A 88 -2.90 -20.60 10.85
C TYR A 88 -3.89 -19.67 10.17
N LYS A 89 -4.95 -19.24 10.86
CA LYS A 89 -5.90 -18.23 10.33
C LYS A 89 -5.20 -16.91 10.05
N THR A 90 -4.33 -16.46 10.96
CA THR A 90 -3.57 -15.22 10.77
C THR A 90 -2.55 -15.34 9.64
N MET A 91 -1.87 -16.49 9.51
CA MET A 91 -0.97 -16.78 8.38
C MET A 91 -1.69 -16.77 7.04
N PHE A 92 -2.93 -17.29 6.98
CA PHE A 92 -3.74 -17.26 5.77
C PHE A 92 -4.04 -15.82 5.32
N ILE A 93 -4.47 -14.94 6.24
CA ILE A 93 -4.72 -13.52 5.95
C ILE A 93 -3.42 -12.79 5.57
N LEU A 94 -2.31 -13.08 6.25
CA LEU A 94 -1.00 -12.53 5.91
C LEU A 94 -0.61 -12.86 4.47
N GLY A 95 -0.83 -14.10 4.04
CA GLY A 95 -0.58 -14.53 2.65
C GLY A 95 -1.40 -13.75 1.62
N ILE A 96 -2.65 -13.39 1.92
CA ILE A 96 -3.48 -12.56 1.03
C ILE A 96 -2.86 -11.16 0.88
N TYR A 97 -2.44 -10.55 1.98
CA TYR A 97 -1.78 -9.25 1.94
C TYR A 97 -0.45 -9.30 1.19
N ASP A 98 0.39 -10.30 1.45
CA ASP A 98 1.67 -10.47 0.76
C ASP A 98 1.51 -10.69 -0.75
N MET A 99 0.53 -11.50 -1.17
CA MET A 99 0.23 -11.68 -2.60
C MET A 99 -0.20 -10.37 -3.25
N SER A 100 -1.13 -9.63 -2.62
CA SER A 100 -1.61 -8.34 -3.15
C SER A 100 -0.51 -7.28 -3.21
N SER A 101 0.32 -7.19 -2.16
CA SER A 101 1.44 -6.24 -2.09
C SER A 101 2.53 -6.58 -3.10
N THR A 102 2.87 -7.87 -3.28
CA THR A 102 3.86 -8.33 -4.26
C THR A 102 3.46 -8.01 -5.70
N CYS A 103 2.17 -8.12 -6.03
CA CYS A 103 1.65 -7.74 -7.34
C CYS A 103 1.93 -6.26 -7.66
N VAL A 104 1.78 -5.37 -6.68
CA VAL A 104 2.06 -3.93 -6.89
C VAL A 104 3.57 -3.66 -6.83
N HIS A 105 4.26 -4.14 -5.80
CA HIS A 105 5.64 -3.75 -5.51
C HIS A 105 6.66 -4.38 -6.45
N SER A 106 6.42 -5.58 -6.98
CA SER A 106 7.36 -6.24 -7.90
C SER A 106 6.82 -6.31 -9.32
N ILE A 107 5.60 -6.81 -9.52
CA ILE A 107 5.08 -7.02 -10.88
C ILE A 107 4.77 -5.69 -11.55
N ALA A 108 3.95 -4.83 -10.94
CA ALA A 108 3.62 -3.53 -11.51
C ALA A 108 4.86 -2.62 -11.62
N THR A 109 5.69 -2.55 -10.57
CA THR A 109 7.00 -1.87 -10.61
C THR A 109 7.90 -2.37 -11.74
N GLY A 110 7.97 -3.68 -11.96
CA GLY A 110 8.77 -4.29 -13.02
C GLY A 110 8.29 -3.87 -14.40
N VAL A 111 6.97 -3.89 -14.63
CA VAL A 111 6.34 -3.44 -15.89
C VAL A 111 6.57 -1.95 -16.10
N PHE A 112 6.27 -1.09 -15.12
CA PHE A 112 6.46 0.36 -15.25
C PHE A 112 7.93 0.73 -15.42
N GLY A 113 8.83 0.10 -14.68
CA GLY A 113 10.27 0.32 -14.81
C GLY A 113 10.88 -0.18 -16.12
N TYR A 114 10.32 -1.25 -16.71
CA TYR A 114 10.72 -1.74 -18.03
C TYR A 114 10.36 -0.74 -19.13
N PHE A 115 9.11 -0.28 -19.15
CA PHE A 115 8.62 0.68 -20.14
C PHE A 115 9.03 2.13 -19.83
N GLY A 116 9.46 2.43 -18.60
CA GLY A 116 9.74 3.79 -18.15
C GLY A 116 8.48 4.65 -18.00
N ILE A 117 7.34 4.03 -17.71
CA ILE A 117 6.04 4.70 -17.62
C ILE A 117 6.04 5.60 -16.38
N THR A 118 5.67 6.85 -16.57
CA THR A 118 5.54 7.85 -15.51
C THR A 118 4.10 7.98 -15.05
N PHE A 119 3.89 8.66 -13.92
CA PHE A 119 2.55 8.96 -13.42
C PHE A 119 1.65 9.63 -14.47
N CYS A 120 2.21 10.55 -15.28
CA CYS A 120 1.44 11.32 -16.26
C CYS A 120 0.93 10.53 -17.46
N ASP A 121 1.54 9.37 -17.76
CA ASP A 121 1.10 8.54 -18.88
C ASP A 121 -0.20 7.78 -18.55
N CYS A 122 -0.32 7.30 -17.30
CA CYS A 122 -1.44 6.51 -16.83
C CYS A 122 -1.76 6.83 -15.35
N PRO A 123 -2.25 8.05 -15.05
CA PRO A 123 -2.38 8.54 -13.67
C PRO A 123 -3.39 7.74 -12.84
N ARG A 124 -4.53 7.36 -13.44
CA ARG A 124 -5.57 6.55 -12.78
C ARG A 124 -5.05 5.20 -12.32
N LEU A 125 -4.31 4.51 -13.19
CA LEU A 125 -3.80 3.17 -12.92
C LEU A 125 -2.69 3.20 -11.87
N HIS A 126 -1.78 4.18 -11.94
CA HIS A 126 -0.76 4.40 -10.92
C HIS A 126 -1.37 4.70 -9.55
N PHE A 127 -2.37 5.57 -9.51
CA PHE A 127 -3.03 5.97 -8.29
C PHE A 127 -3.75 4.80 -7.60
N VAL A 128 -4.52 4.01 -8.35
CA VAL A 128 -5.21 2.82 -7.81
C VAL A 128 -4.21 1.78 -7.32
N LEU A 129 -3.18 1.45 -8.11
CA LEU A 129 -2.16 0.48 -7.70
C LEU A 129 -1.38 0.94 -6.48
N GLY A 130 -1.03 2.22 -6.42
CA GLY A 130 -0.38 2.83 -5.27
C GLY A 130 -1.19 2.73 -3.99
N SER A 131 -2.50 2.99 -4.09
CA SER A 131 -3.45 2.86 -2.97
C SER A 131 -3.52 1.42 -2.46
N VAL A 132 -3.67 0.45 -3.37
CA VAL A 132 -3.70 -0.98 -3.05
C VAL A 132 -2.38 -1.45 -2.43
N GLY A 133 -1.24 -1.00 -2.98
CA GLY A 133 0.09 -1.32 -2.47
C GLY A 133 0.28 -0.81 -1.04
N LEU A 134 -0.09 0.44 -0.77
CA LEU A 134 0.01 1.01 0.57
C LEU A 134 -0.91 0.31 1.57
N GLY A 135 -2.18 0.10 1.21
CA GLY A 135 -3.16 -0.56 2.08
C GLY A 135 -2.76 -2.00 2.43
N SER A 136 -2.30 -2.75 1.43
CA SER A 136 -1.82 -4.12 1.63
C SER A 136 -0.53 -4.19 2.44
N TRP A 137 0.39 -3.25 2.26
CA TRP A 137 1.60 -3.16 3.06
C TRP A 137 1.29 -2.88 4.54
N MET A 138 0.44 -1.89 4.81
CA MET A 138 0.02 -1.57 6.19
C MET A 138 -0.74 -2.74 6.84
N GLY A 139 -1.61 -3.41 6.08
CA GLY A 139 -2.30 -4.62 6.51
C GLY A 139 -1.36 -5.79 6.84
N CYS A 140 -0.31 -5.99 6.03
CA CYS A 140 0.72 -7.00 6.28
C CYS A 140 1.49 -6.72 7.59
N CYS A 141 1.89 -5.48 7.85
CA CYS A 141 2.62 -5.09 9.06
C CYS A 141 1.85 -5.42 10.35
N ILE A 142 0.56 -5.06 10.42
CA ILE A 142 -0.23 -5.35 11.63
C ILE A 142 -0.51 -6.85 11.80
N THR A 143 -0.71 -7.55 10.69
CA THR A 143 -0.99 -9.00 10.68
C THR A 143 0.25 -9.80 11.10
N SER A 144 1.43 -9.44 10.58
CA SER A 144 2.71 -10.07 10.95
C SER A 144 3.09 -9.81 12.41
N MET A 145 2.88 -8.59 12.91
CA MET A 145 3.08 -8.27 14.33
C MET A 145 2.18 -9.11 15.23
N THR A 146 0.90 -9.24 14.88
CA THR A 146 -0.05 -10.07 15.64
C THR A 146 0.33 -11.55 15.59
N LEU A 147 0.75 -12.05 14.43
CA LEU A 147 1.22 -13.42 14.28
C LEU A 147 2.41 -13.71 15.22
N ALA A 148 3.36 -12.77 15.34
CA ALA A 148 4.48 -12.89 16.27
C ALA A 148 3.99 -13.03 17.73
N VAL A 149 3.03 -12.20 18.15
CA VAL A 149 2.44 -12.28 19.50
C VAL A 149 1.73 -13.62 19.73
N ILE A 150 1.00 -14.13 18.73
CA ILE A 150 0.35 -15.44 18.81
C ILE A 150 1.39 -16.54 19.01
N ARG A 151 2.49 -16.54 18.23
CA ARG A 151 3.56 -17.54 18.35
C ARG A 151 4.28 -17.48 19.70
N ILE A 152 4.54 -16.29 20.23
CA ILE A 152 5.11 -16.13 21.58
C ILE A 152 4.18 -16.73 22.64
N THR A 153 2.88 -16.53 22.48
CA THR A 153 1.86 -17.03 23.42
C THR A 153 1.69 -18.56 23.33
N ASP A 154 1.87 -19.15 22.15
CA ASP A 154 1.87 -20.61 21.97
C ASP A 154 3.07 -21.28 22.67
N VAL A 155 4.24 -20.63 22.66
CA VAL A 155 5.46 -21.12 23.33
C VAL A 155 5.39 -20.90 24.84
N CYS A 156 4.93 -19.74 25.28
CA CYS A 156 4.83 -19.36 26.70
C CYS A 156 3.41 -19.57 27.23
N THR A 157 3.07 -20.81 27.54
CA THR A 157 1.70 -21.23 27.96
C THR A 157 1.22 -20.61 29.28
N THR A 158 2.09 -20.00 30.07
CA THR A 158 1.77 -19.31 31.34
C THR A 158 1.20 -17.91 31.13
N LEU A 159 1.28 -17.36 29.91
CA LEU A 159 0.79 -16.01 29.61
C LEU A 159 -0.73 -15.98 29.53
N LYS A 160 -1.35 -15.11 30.34
CA LYS A 160 -2.81 -14.86 30.33
C LYS A 160 -3.31 -14.31 28.98
N ILE A 161 -2.41 -13.77 28.16
CA ILE A 161 -2.68 -13.24 26.81
C ILE A 161 -3.26 -14.32 25.89
N ARG A 162 -3.01 -15.62 26.17
CA ARG A 162 -3.61 -16.74 25.44
C ARG A 162 -5.14 -16.68 25.38
N LYS A 163 -5.80 -16.16 26.42
CA LYS A 163 -7.27 -16.00 26.47
C LYS A 163 -7.80 -14.91 25.53
N VAL A 164 -6.94 -14.02 25.04
CA VAL A 164 -7.32 -12.94 24.10
C VAL A 164 -7.46 -13.51 22.68
N PHE A 165 -6.61 -14.46 22.31
CA PHE A 165 -6.59 -15.08 20.98
C PHE A 165 -7.42 -16.36 20.87
N ASP A 166 -8.07 -16.78 21.96
CA ASP A 166 -8.83 -18.02 22.01
C ASP A 166 -10.26 -17.87 21.46
N GLY A 167 -10.76 -18.96 20.86
CA GLY A 167 -12.12 -19.08 20.36
C GLY A 167 -12.52 -18.06 19.29
N HIS A 168 -13.67 -17.41 19.48
CA HIS A 168 -14.28 -16.52 18.49
C HIS A 168 -13.63 -15.13 18.42
N ARG A 169 -12.78 -14.77 19.41
CA ARG A 169 -12.17 -13.44 19.50
C ARG A 169 -11.14 -13.18 18.42
N ILE A 170 -10.49 -14.23 17.89
CA ILE A 170 -9.56 -14.09 16.76
C ILE A 170 -10.23 -13.51 15.51
N TYR A 171 -11.53 -13.80 15.30
CA TYR A 171 -12.26 -13.23 14.17
C TYR A 171 -12.39 -11.71 14.28
N ILE A 172 -12.49 -11.16 15.50
CA ILE A 172 -12.52 -9.72 15.73
C ILE A 172 -11.18 -9.09 15.31
N PHE A 173 -10.05 -9.71 15.65
CA PHE A 173 -8.73 -9.26 15.23
C PHE A 173 -8.55 -9.34 13.71
N ILE A 174 -9.02 -10.42 13.08
CA ILE A 174 -9.00 -10.55 11.62
C ILE A 174 -9.80 -9.43 10.96
N VAL A 175 -11.01 -9.16 11.44
CA VAL A 175 -11.84 -8.05 10.95
C VAL A 175 -11.11 -6.72 11.16
N MET A 176 -10.46 -6.51 12.30
CA MET A 176 -9.67 -5.32 12.56
C MET A 176 -8.51 -5.16 11.56
N PHE A 177 -7.81 -6.23 11.18
CA PHE A 177 -6.75 -6.17 10.16
C PHE A 177 -7.31 -5.76 8.79
N TRP A 178 -8.46 -6.30 8.41
CA TRP A 178 -9.16 -5.90 7.19
C TRP A 178 -9.58 -4.44 7.23
N VAL A 179 -10.21 -3.99 8.32
CA VAL A 179 -10.62 -2.59 8.47
C VAL A 179 -9.41 -1.66 8.44
N TYR A 180 -8.30 -2.01 9.09
CA TYR A 180 -7.08 -1.20 9.08
C TYR A 180 -6.44 -1.13 7.68
N GLY A 181 -6.34 -2.25 6.97
CA GLY A 181 -5.82 -2.29 5.60
C GLY A 181 -6.70 -1.50 4.63
N LEU A 182 -8.03 -1.62 4.74
CA LEU A 182 -8.98 -0.86 3.93
C LEU A 182 -8.95 0.63 4.28
N TYR A 183 -8.88 0.98 5.56
CA TYR A 183 -8.71 2.36 6.01
C TYR A 183 -7.45 2.99 5.38
N ALA A 184 -6.32 2.30 5.45
CA ALA A 184 -5.08 2.74 4.83
C ALA A 184 -5.20 2.84 3.30
N MET A 185 -5.89 1.90 2.65
CA MET A 185 -6.13 1.91 1.21
C MET A 185 -7.00 3.10 0.75
N PHE A 186 -8.04 3.44 1.51
CA PHE A 186 -9.07 4.37 1.07
C PHE A 186 -8.84 5.81 1.51
N LEU A 187 -8.32 6.02 2.71
CA LEU A 187 -8.22 7.34 3.34
C LEU A 187 -6.80 7.89 3.40
N SER A 188 -5.79 7.08 3.09
CA SER A 188 -4.42 7.57 3.04
C SER A 188 -4.06 8.08 1.65
N LYS A 189 -3.16 9.06 1.61
CA LYS A 189 -2.51 9.52 0.39
C LYS A 189 -1.78 8.35 -0.27
N PRO A 190 -2.11 7.99 -1.52
CA PRO A 190 -1.49 6.85 -2.16
C PRO A 190 -0.07 7.17 -2.59
N VAL A 191 0.73 6.12 -2.69
CA VAL A 191 2.08 6.21 -3.22
C VAL A 191 2.05 6.17 -4.75
N THR A 192 2.90 6.95 -5.39
CA THR A 192 3.07 7.01 -6.84
C THR A 192 4.44 6.51 -7.23
N PHE A 193 4.51 5.76 -8.34
CA PHE A 193 5.75 5.18 -8.82
C PHE A 193 6.65 6.24 -9.47
N SER A 194 7.91 6.30 -9.04
CA SER A 194 8.95 7.11 -9.66
C SER A 194 9.94 6.21 -10.42
N PRO A 195 9.98 6.27 -11.77
CA PRO A 195 10.90 5.46 -12.57
C PRO A 195 12.38 5.86 -12.37
N ALA A 196 12.64 7.12 -11.99
CA ALA A 196 13.99 7.59 -11.69
C ALA A 196 14.65 6.80 -10.56
N HIS A 197 13.87 6.46 -9.53
CA HIS A 197 14.34 5.74 -8.33
C HIS A 197 13.87 4.29 -8.25
N MET A 198 13.04 3.82 -9.20
CA MET A 198 12.42 2.49 -9.17
C MET A 198 11.70 2.21 -7.85
N SER A 199 11.03 3.21 -7.30
CA SER A 199 10.37 3.13 -5.99
C SER A 199 9.12 3.98 -5.94
N TRP A 200 8.27 3.68 -4.96
CA TRP A 200 6.99 4.35 -4.74
C TRP A 200 7.14 5.41 -3.66
N PHE A 201 6.70 6.64 -3.95
CA PHE A 201 6.77 7.78 -3.03
C PHE A 201 5.39 8.40 -2.85
N PHE A 202 5.15 9.06 -1.72
CA PHE A 202 3.92 9.84 -1.54
C PHE A 202 3.86 11.08 -2.44
N ASP A 203 5.01 11.50 -2.99
CA ASP A 203 5.08 12.63 -3.92
C ASP A 203 4.95 12.15 -5.38
N PRO A 204 3.93 12.59 -6.13
CA PRO A 204 3.79 12.33 -7.57
C PRO A 204 4.87 12.99 -8.44
N GLY A 205 5.67 13.91 -7.90
CA GLY A 205 6.76 14.57 -8.63
C GLY A 205 6.27 15.57 -9.68
N VAL A 206 5.03 16.07 -9.53
CA VAL A 206 4.42 17.09 -10.41
C VAL A 206 4.57 18.52 -9.87
N GLY A 207 5.21 18.71 -8.70
CA GLY A 207 5.55 20.03 -8.15
C GLY A 207 4.44 20.74 -7.35
N ASN A 208 3.23 20.16 -7.29
CA ASN A 208 2.07 20.65 -6.54
C ASN A 208 2.06 20.12 -5.10
N ASP A 209 2.97 20.62 -4.27
CA ASP A 209 3.02 20.28 -2.85
C ASP A 209 1.81 20.86 -2.10
N VAL A 210 1.31 20.13 -1.10
CA VAL A 210 0.21 20.57 -0.22
C VAL A 210 0.43 21.96 0.35
N GLY A 211 1.67 22.27 0.75
CA GLY A 211 2.02 23.58 1.30
C GLY A 211 1.99 24.72 0.28
N LYS A 212 2.18 24.43 -1.02
CA LYS A 212 2.06 25.43 -2.09
C LYS A 212 0.61 25.68 -2.45
N VAL A 213 -0.20 24.63 -2.56
CA VAL A 213 -1.64 24.73 -2.87
C VAL A 213 -2.36 25.50 -1.76
N LEU A 214 -2.16 25.13 -0.49
CA LEU A 214 -2.80 25.76 0.66
C LEU A 214 -2.31 27.20 0.95
N THR A 215 -1.29 27.70 0.24
CA THR A 215 -0.82 29.08 0.35
C THR A 215 -1.10 29.92 -0.90
N SER A 216 -1.70 29.32 -1.95
CA SER A 216 -2.10 30.02 -3.17
C SER A 216 -3.59 30.39 -3.21
N ASP A 217 -4.38 29.92 -2.24
CA ASP A 217 -5.72 30.40 -1.90
C ASP A 217 -5.67 31.44 -0.75
#